data_AF-A0A7K8NYP2-F1
#
_entry.id   AF-A0A7K8NYP2-F1
#
_cell.length_a   1.000
_cell.length_b   1.000
_cell.length_c   1.000
_cell.angle_alpha   90.00
_cell.angle_beta   90.00
_cell.angle_gamma   90.00
#
_symmetry.space_group_name_H-M   'P 1'
#
loop_
_entity.id
_entity.type
_entity.pdbx_description
1 polymer ?
#
loop_
_entity_poly.entity_id
_entity_poly.type
_entity_poly.pdbx_seq_one_letter_code
_entity_poly.pdbx_strand_id
1 'polypeptide(L)'
;MAFGLEEYLRTAFRDKLWLQTVPAWDAAAQLPSARLLLKRREVAEVARALQSQREEFRQRMERLEQRRQQLGQRKDQLRDVALKFDAFLKASAARQERALRRAEEARARGARQGAEAARLRRELTGLLQRRERLARRLRSLRGFGDYLRGVLARTGQFQDVPDMLAHFGALAGARAALAQQAEAGQERLAQGWARLRRYQEEASSELLRTKSEVAQLRAHLEAARHDVLQGESHWAHIQSMATQKTLLLGQIKLAVLNLFQLATAWLNVPMNVALEDTEAQLDTVLLCMQDLAAICAELCPRQPGLSPRRLPDATSMRPLHHGGARVPPSQE
;
A
#
# COMPACT_ATOMS: atom_id res chain seq x y z
N MET A 1 -66.93 1.86 79.31
CA MET A 1 -68.33 2.02 79.76
C MET A 1 -68.39 1.64 81.22
N ALA A 2 -68.25 2.62 82.11
CA ALA A 2 -68.39 2.42 83.53
C ALA A 2 -69.87 2.22 83.81
N PHE A 3 -70.32 0.96 83.88
CA PHE A 3 -71.63 0.64 84.41
C PHE A 3 -71.73 1.30 85.78
N GLY A 4 -72.75 2.14 85.99
CA GLY A 4 -73.03 2.85 87.23
C GLY A 4 -73.33 1.86 88.36
N LEU A 5 -72.30 1.16 88.81
CA LEU A 5 -72.35 0.21 89.91
C LEU A 5 -72.78 0.93 91.18
N GLU A 6 -72.35 2.18 91.38
CA GLU A 6 -72.86 3.04 92.44
C GLU A 6 -74.36 3.35 92.31
N GLU A 7 -74.85 3.71 91.13
CA GLU A 7 -76.28 4.01 90.92
C GLU A 7 -77.17 2.76 91.04
N TYR A 8 -76.70 1.63 90.51
CA TYR A 8 -77.37 0.33 90.60
C TYR A 8 -77.37 -0.22 92.04
N LEU A 9 -76.27 -0.07 92.77
CA LEU A 9 -76.23 -0.45 94.18
C LEU A 9 -77.10 0.48 95.04
N ARG A 10 -77.13 1.79 94.75
CA ARG A 10 -78.01 2.76 95.44
C ARG A 10 -79.49 2.47 95.19
N THR A 11 -79.89 2.15 93.97
CA THR A 11 -81.29 1.78 93.64
C THR A 11 -81.67 0.44 94.24
N ALA A 12 -80.83 -0.59 94.11
CA ALA A 12 -81.09 -1.91 94.69
C ALA A 12 -81.12 -1.92 96.24
N PHE A 13 -80.35 -1.05 96.91
CA PHE A 13 -80.44 -0.86 98.36
C PHE A 13 -81.70 -0.08 98.77
N ARG A 14 -82.10 0.93 97.99
CA ARG A 14 -83.35 1.66 98.23
C ARG A 14 -84.55 0.73 98.14
N ASP A 15 -84.68 -0.06 97.08
CA ASP A 15 -85.84 -0.95 96.89
C ASP A 15 -85.95 -2.05 97.97
N LYS A 16 -84.82 -2.53 98.51
CA LYS A 16 -84.83 -3.58 99.55
C LYS A 16 -85.14 -3.11 100.96
N LEU A 17 -85.00 -1.81 101.26
CA LEU A 17 -85.31 -1.24 102.58
C LEU A 17 -86.80 -0.89 102.76
N TRP A 18 -87.55 -0.64 101.68
CA TRP A 18 -88.97 -0.25 101.76
C TRP A 18 -89.95 -1.40 101.95
N LEU A 19 -89.55 -2.66 101.70
CA LEU A 19 -90.45 -3.82 101.81
C LEU A 19 -90.70 -4.33 103.25
N GLN A 20 -90.21 -3.62 104.28
CA GLN A 20 -90.66 -3.80 105.66
C GLN A 20 -91.34 -2.53 106.19
N THR A 21 -92.34 -2.04 105.47
CA THR A 21 -93.39 -1.21 106.09
C THR A 21 -94.40 -2.17 106.73
N VAL A 22 -94.30 -2.35 108.05
CA VAL A 22 -95.25 -3.16 108.84
C VAL A 22 -96.62 -2.47 108.80
N PRO A 23 -97.73 -3.16 108.45
CA PRO A 23 -99.05 -2.54 108.43
C PRO A 23 -99.47 -2.11 109.84
N ALA A 24 -99.94 -0.87 109.97
CA ALA A 24 -100.48 -0.32 111.21
C ALA A 24 -101.81 -1.03 111.54
N TRP A 25 -101.83 -1.82 112.63
CA TRP A 25 -103.06 -2.24 113.30
C TRP A 25 -103.19 -1.47 114.62
N ASP A 26 -104.42 -1.09 114.92
CA ASP A 26 -104.83 -0.03 115.83
C ASP A 26 -104.27 -0.09 117.25
N ALA A 27 -103.94 1.11 117.75
CA ALA A 27 -103.58 1.38 119.12
C ALA A 27 -104.83 1.44 120.02
N ALA A 28 -105.05 0.43 120.84
CA ALA A 28 -105.78 0.59 122.10
C ALA A 28 -105.41 -0.54 123.08
N ALA A 29 -104.90 -0.16 124.25
CA ALA A 29 -104.66 -1.00 125.42
C ALA A 29 -103.61 -2.14 125.29
N GLN A 30 -102.31 -1.79 125.27
CA GLN A 30 -101.24 -2.73 125.63
C GLN A 30 -100.15 -2.05 126.49
N LEU A 31 -99.75 -2.70 127.60
CA LEU A 31 -98.73 -2.23 128.53
C LEU A 31 -97.37 -1.99 127.84
N PRO A 32 -96.53 -1.05 128.32
CA PRO A 32 -95.18 -0.79 127.80
C PRO A 32 -94.29 -2.03 127.62
N SER A 33 -94.54 -3.08 128.42
CA SER A 33 -93.89 -4.39 128.34
C SER A 33 -94.21 -5.18 127.05
N ALA A 34 -95.41 -5.06 126.49
CA ALA A 34 -95.82 -5.77 125.28
C ALA A 34 -95.21 -5.15 124.00
N ARG A 35 -95.12 -3.82 123.92
CA ARG A 35 -94.50 -3.09 122.79
C ARG A 35 -93.00 -3.35 122.67
N LEU A 36 -92.33 -3.47 123.82
CA LEU A 36 -90.89 -3.76 123.91
C LEU A 36 -90.59 -5.20 123.48
N LEU A 37 -91.49 -6.15 123.78
CA LEU A 37 -91.39 -7.53 123.30
C LEU A 37 -91.61 -7.65 121.78
N LEU A 38 -92.57 -6.93 121.21
CA LEU A 38 -92.79 -6.90 119.75
C LEU A 38 -91.59 -6.28 119.02
N LYS A 39 -91.06 -5.14 119.50
CA LYS A 39 -89.85 -4.54 118.91
C LYS A 39 -88.62 -5.40 119.08
N ARG A 40 -88.48 -6.16 120.17
CA ARG A 40 -87.41 -7.17 120.31
C ARG A 40 -87.57 -8.33 119.33
N ARG A 41 -88.81 -8.76 119.02
CA ARG A 41 -89.08 -9.77 117.98
C ARG A 41 -88.76 -9.24 116.59
N GLU A 42 -89.19 -8.03 116.24
CA GLU A 42 -88.85 -7.38 114.97
C GLU A 42 -87.34 -7.20 114.80
N VAL A 43 -86.63 -6.72 115.85
CA VAL A 43 -85.16 -6.60 115.81
C VAL A 43 -84.51 -7.98 115.67
N ALA A 44 -85.05 -9.02 116.31
CA ALA A 44 -84.54 -10.38 116.15
C ALA A 44 -84.81 -10.95 114.74
N GLU A 45 -85.96 -10.65 114.13
CA GLU A 45 -86.31 -11.06 112.77
C GLU A 45 -85.46 -10.34 111.72
N VAL A 46 -85.27 -9.02 111.87
CA VAL A 46 -84.38 -8.22 111.01
C VAL A 46 -82.92 -8.65 111.20
N ALA A 47 -82.48 -8.94 112.44
CA ALA A 47 -81.14 -9.46 112.69
C ALA A 47 -80.95 -10.84 112.04
N ARG A 48 -81.96 -11.73 112.12
CA ARG A 48 -81.95 -13.03 111.43
C ARG A 48 -81.93 -12.87 109.90
N ALA A 49 -82.70 -11.95 109.32
CA ALA A 49 -82.69 -11.66 107.89
C ALA A 49 -81.39 -11.00 107.41
N LEU A 50 -80.78 -10.14 108.23
CA LEU A 50 -79.47 -9.56 107.94
C LEU A 50 -78.35 -10.61 108.02
N GLN A 51 -78.45 -11.52 108.99
CA GLN A 51 -77.52 -12.64 109.13
C GLN A 51 -77.62 -13.57 107.92
N SER A 52 -78.84 -13.94 107.47
CA SER A 52 -79.03 -14.76 106.27
C SER A 52 -78.51 -14.06 105.02
N GLN A 53 -78.75 -12.75 104.84
CA GLN A 53 -78.20 -11.98 103.72
C GLN A 53 -76.66 -11.88 103.75
N ARG A 54 -76.06 -11.75 104.94
CA ARG A 54 -74.59 -11.76 105.11
C ARG A 54 -74.01 -13.13 104.77
N GLU A 55 -74.67 -14.20 105.17
CA GLU A 55 -74.28 -15.57 104.83
C GLU A 55 -74.42 -15.83 103.34
N GLU A 56 -75.52 -15.41 102.70
CA GLU A 56 -75.70 -15.48 101.25
C GLU A 56 -74.65 -14.67 100.51
N PHE A 57 -74.32 -13.46 100.98
CA PHE A 57 -73.28 -12.63 100.38
C PHE A 57 -71.90 -13.28 100.52
N ARG A 58 -71.58 -13.85 101.70
CA ARG A 58 -70.34 -14.62 101.91
C ARG A 58 -70.26 -15.80 100.96
N GLN A 59 -71.31 -16.62 100.87
CA GLN A 59 -71.37 -17.75 99.93
C GLN A 59 -71.24 -17.31 98.47
N ARG A 60 -71.84 -16.17 98.08
CA ARG A 60 -71.70 -15.61 96.72
C ARG A 60 -70.27 -15.14 96.46
N MET A 61 -69.63 -14.48 97.42
CA MET A 61 -68.23 -14.05 97.31
C MET A 61 -67.27 -15.23 97.22
N GLU A 62 -67.47 -16.28 98.03
CA GLU A 62 -66.70 -17.52 97.96
C GLU A 62 -66.84 -18.20 96.60
N ARG A 63 -68.07 -18.29 96.05
CA ARG A 63 -68.31 -18.82 94.69
C ARG A 63 -67.63 -17.98 93.61
N LEU A 64 -67.64 -16.65 93.74
CA LEU A 64 -66.96 -15.76 92.79
C LEU A 64 -65.44 -15.90 92.88
N GLU A 65 -64.89 -16.05 94.08
CA GLU A 65 -63.46 -16.23 94.29
C GLU A 65 -62.99 -17.59 93.75
N GLN A 66 -63.74 -18.67 94.00
CA GLN A 66 -63.51 -19.97 93.38
C GLN A 66 -63.58 -19.88 91.85
N ARG A 67 -64.57 -19.17 91.29
CA ARG A 67 -64.69 -18.99 89.84
C ARG A 67 -63.55 -18.15 89.27
N ARG A 68 -63.06 -17.13 89.98
CA ARG A 68 -61.89 -16.33 89.58
C ARG A 68 -60.63 -17.19 89.56
N GLN A 69 -60.41 -18.00 90.59
CA GLN A 69 -59.28 -18.94 90.64
C GLN A 69 -59.35 -19.97 89.50
N GLN A 70 -60.52 -20.55 89.24
CA GLN A 70 -60.72 -21.47 88.12
C GLN A 70 -60.46 -20.81 86.76
N LEU A 71 -60.92 -19.57 86.57
CA LEU A 71 -60.66 -18.81 85.33
C LEU A 71 -59.17 -18.46 85.19
N GLY A 72 -58.49 -18.14 86.29
CA GLY A 72 -57.03 -17.93 86.32
C GLY A 72 -56.27 -19.19 85.89
N GLN A 73 -56.57 -20.33 86.51
CA GLN A 73 -55.98 -21.61 86.15
C GLN A 73 -56.23 -21.98 84.68
N ARG A 74 -57.46 -21.80 84.18
CA ARG A 74 -57.77 -22.04 82.76
C ARG A 74 -57.00 -21.12 81.83
N LYS A 75 -56.84 -19.83 82.20
CA LYS A 75 -56.05 -18.87 81.42
C LYS A 75 -54.58 -19.29 81.36
N ASP A 76 -54.00 -19.71 82.48
CA ASP A 76 -52.60 -20.14 82.51
C ASP A 76 -52.40 -21.48 81.77
N GLN A 77 -53.35 -22.42 81.87
CA GLN A 77 -53.36 -23.62 81.02
C GLN A 77 -53.41 -23.28 79.52
N LEU A 78 -54.27 -22.33 79.12
CA LEU A 78 -54.34 -21.88 77.73
C LEU A 78 -53.04 -21.18 77.28
N ARG A 79 -52.39 -20.42 78.17
CA ARG A 79 -51.09 -19.81 77.91
C ARG A 79 -50.00 -20.86 77.71
N ASP A 80 -49.94 -21.87 78.58
CA ASP A 80 -48.97 -22.96 78.47
C ASP A 80 -49.17 -23.75 77.18
N VAL A 81 -50.42 -24.00 76.81
CA VAL A 81 -50.78 -24.65 75.55
C VAL A 81 -50.38 -23.79 74.35
N ALA A 82 -50.64 -22.48 74.38
CA ALA A 82 -50.22 -21.55 73.34
C ALA A 82 -48.69 -21.53 73.18
N LEU A 83 -47.94 -21.46 74.28
CA LEU A 83 -46.47 -21.50 74.24
C LEU A 83 -45.93 -22.83 73.68
N LYS A 84 -46.56 -23.96 74.03
CA LYS A 84 -46.22 -25.27 73.46
C LYS A 84 -46.52 -25.34 71.97
N PHE A 85 -47.64 -24.78 71.53
CA PHE A 85 -47.99 -24.70 70.11
C PHE A 85 -47.03 -23.78 69.35
N ASP A 86 -46.69 -22.62 69.88
CA ASP A 86 -45.71 -21.70 69.27
C ASP A 86 -44.33 -22.36 69.16
N ALA A 87 -43.88 -23.06 70.22
CA ALA A 87 -42.64 -23.82 70.19
C ALA A 87 -42.69 -24.95 69.14
N PHE A 88 -43.81 -25.65 69.02
CA PHE A 88 -44.02 -26.66 68.00
C PHE A 88 -44.00 -26.08 66.58
N LEU A 89 -44.67 -24.95 66.34
CA LEU A 89 -44.68 -24.28 65.05
C LEU A 89 -43.27 -23.81 64.66
N LYS A 90 -42.52 -23.22 65.60
CA LYS A 90 -41.11 -22.85 65.38
C LYS A 90 -40.23 -24.06 65.07
N ALA A 91 -40.39 -25.16 65.81
CA ALA A 91 -39.64 -26.39 65.56
C ALA A 91 -40.01 -27.03 64.21
N SER A 92 -41.29 -27.02 63.83
CA SER A 92 -41.77 -27.52 62.55
C SER A 92 -41.25 -26.68 61.39
N ALA A 93 -41.34 -25.35 61.48
CA ALA A 93 -40.79 -24.42 60.50
C ALA A 93 -39.27 -24.61 60.35
N ALA A 94 -38.53 -24.74 61.45
CA ALA A 94 -37.09 -25.01 61.40
C ALA A 94 -36.75 -26.37 60.76
N ARG A 95 -37.59 -27.40 60.97
CA ARG A 95 -37.44 -28.70 60.29
C ARG A 95 -37.72 -28.58 58.80
N GLN A 96 -38.78 -27.87 58.41
CA GLN A 96 -39.10 -27.60 57.01
C GLN A 96 -37.97 -26.84 56.32
N GLU A 97 -37.46 -25.77 56.93
CA GLU A 97 -36.34 -24.99 56.40
C GLU A 97 -35.07 -25.84 56.23
N ARG A 98 -34.72 -26.68 57.22
CA ARG A 98 -33.57 -27.60 57.09
C ARG A 98 -33.77 -28.61 55.97
N ALA A 99 -34.98 -29.15 55.81
CA ALA A 99 -35.28 -30.09 54.73
C ALA A 99 -35.18 -29.41 53.36
N LEU A 100 -35.68 -28.19 53.22
CA LEU A 100 -35.55 -27.38 52.00
C LEU A 100 -34.09 -27.08 51.69
N ARG A 101 -33.31 -26.58 52.65
CA ARG A 101 -31.88 -26.32 52.47
C ARG A 101 -31.11 -27.57 52.05
N ARG A 102 -31.38 -28.72 52.68
CA ARG A 102 -30.76 -30.01 52.28
C ARG A 102 -31.15 -30.42 50.86
N ALA A 103 -32.42 -30.22 50.48
CA ALA A 103 -32.88 -30.52 49.13
C ALA A 103 -32.22 -29.59 48.09
N GLU A 104 -32.10 -28.30 48.39
CA GLU A 104 -31.41 -27.31 47.55
C GLU A 104 -29.92 -27.62 47.42
N GLU A 105 -29.23 -27.91 48.52
CA GLU A 105 -27.83 -28.34 48.49
C GLU A 105 -27.65 -29.62 47.68
N ALA A 106 -28.53 -30.61 47.84
CA ALA A 106 -28.47 -31.86 47.08
C ALA A 106 -28.69 -31.60 45.58
N ARG A 107 -29.66 -30.75 45.22
CA ARG A 107 -29.89 -30.31 43.84
C ARG A 107 -28.68 -29.57 43.27
N ALA A 108 -28.09 -28.65 44.02
CA ALA A 108 -26.90 -27.91 43.61
C ALA A 108 -25.69 -28.83 43.41
N ARG A 109 -25.47 -29.81 44.30
CA ARG A 109 -24.43 -30.83 44.15
C ARG A 109 -24.67 -31.69 42.91
N GLY A 110 -25.91 -32.15 42.70
CA GLY A 110 -26.29 -32.90 41.50
C GLY A 110 -26.08 -32.10 40.21
N ALA A 111 -26.42 -30.82 40.20
CA ALA A 111 -26.20 -29.93 39.06
C ALA A 111 -24.70 -29.74 38.75
N ARG A 112 -23.85 -29.55 39.78
CA ARG A 112 -22.39 -29.43 39.62
C ARG A 112 -21.80 -30.72 39.02
N GLN A 113 -22.13 -31.87 39.60
CA GLN A 113 -21.68 -33.18 39.11
C GLN A 113 -22.18 -33.44 37.68
N GLY A 114 -23.42 -33.06 37.37
CA GLY A 114 -23.98 -33.16 36.02
C GLY A 114 -23.24 -32.29 35.00
N ALA A 115 -22.90 -31.05 35.38
CA ALA A 115 -22.13 -30.15 34.54
C ALA A 115 -20.69 -30.66 34.30
N GLU A 116 -20.03 -31.16 35.34
CA GLU A 116 -18.70 -31.78 35.24
C GLU A 116 -18.73 -33.04 34.36
N ALA A 117 -19.70 -33.92 34.56
CA ALA A 117 -19.89 -35.10 33.73
C ALA A 117 -20.14 -34.73 32.25
N ALA A 118 -20.94 -33.69 31.99
CA ALA A 118 -21.18 -33.20 30.64
C ALA A 118 -19.91 -32.62 30.00
N ARG A 119 -19.10 -31.87 30.77
CA ARG A 119 -17.81 -31.34 30.32
C ARG A 119 -16.84 -32.48 29.96
N LEU A 120 -16.66 -33.44 30.86
CA LEU A 120 -15.77 -34.59 30.65
C LEU A 120 -16.21 -35.43 29.44
N ARG A 121 -17.54 -35.61 29.25
CA ARG A 121 -18.07 -36.27 28.04
C ARG A 121 -17.70 -35.53 26.77
N ARG A 122 -17.80 -34.19 26.74
CA ARG A 122 -17.38 -33.39 25.58
C ARG A 122 -15.89 -33.53 25.30
N GLU A 123 -15.05 -33.44 26.32
CA GLU A 123 -13.60 -33.61 26.20
C GLU A 123 -13.25 -35.02 25.65
N LEU A 124 -13.89 -36.06 26.19
CA LEU A 124 -13.72 -37.44 25.72
C LEU A 124 -14.14 -37.59 24.25
N THR A 125 -15.28 -37.02 23.85
CA THR A 125 -15.69 -37.04 22.43
C THR A 125 -14.70 -36.34 21.52
N GLY A 126 -14.15 -35.19 21.95
CA GLY A 126 -13.11 -34.47 21.19
C GLY A 126 -11.81 -35.28 21.05
N LEU A 127 -11.38 -35.94 22.12
CA LEU A 127 -10.21 -36.82 22.09
C LEU A 127 -10.42 -38.04 21.19
N LEU A 128 -11.60 -38.66 21.22
CA LEU A 128 -11.94 -39.77 20.33
C LEU A 128 -11.92 -39.34 18.86
N GLN A 129 -12.51 -38.19 18.52
CA GLN A 129 -12.45 -37.65 17.16
C GLN A 129 -11.01 -37.35 16.71
N ARG A 130 -10.17 -36.79 17.59
CA ARG A 130 -8.76 -36.58 17.29
C ARG A 130 -8.03 -37.89 17.04
N ARG A 131 -8.28 -38.92 17.87
CA ARG A 131 -7.73 -40.26 17.69
C ARG A 131 -8.13 -40.86 16.35
N GLU A 132 -9.40 -40.75 15.97
CA GLU A 132 -9.89 -41.23 14.68
C GLU A 132 -9.25 -40.49 13.49
N ARG A 133 -9.12 -39.16 13.57
CA ARG A 133 -8.42 -38.38 12.53
C ARG A 133 -6.97 -38.82 12.36
N LEU A 134 -6.25 -39.02 13.46
CA LEU A 134 -4.88 -39.54 13.43
C LEU A 134 -4.82 -40.96 12.91
N ALA A 135 -5.74 -41.83 13.32
CA ALA A 135 -5.82 -43.20 12.82
C ALA A 135 -6.09 -43.24 11.30
N ARG A 136 -6.95 -42.37 10.77
CA ARG A 136 -7.18 -42.24 9.32
C ARG A 136 -5.90 -41.81 8.59
N ARG A 137 -5.18 -40.81 9.12
CA ARG A 137 -3.88 -40.37 8.55
C ARG A 137 -2.83 -41.48 8.59
N LEU A 138 -2.73 -42.22 9.68
CA LEU A 138 -1.81 -43.34 9.77
C LEU A 138 -2.17 -44.46 8.79
N ARG A 139 -3.47 -44.76 8.60
CA ARG A 139 -3.94 -45.72 7.60
C ARG A 139 -3.60 -45.27 6.19
N SER A 140 -3.81 -44.01 5.83
CA SER A 140 -3.43 -43.49 4.51
C SER A 140 -1.91 -43.51 4.29
N LEU A 141 -1.13 -43.28 5.35
CA LEU A 141 0.33 -43.29 5.26
C LEU A 141 0.95 -44.69 5.28
N ARG A 142 0.21 -45.71 5.75
CA ARG A 142 0.69 -47.09 5.87
C ARG A 142 1.20 -47.65 4.55
N GLY A 143 0.47 -47.41 3.45
CA GLY A 143 0.87 -47.88 2.12
C GLY A 143 2.23 -47.33 1.66
N PHE A 144 2.54 -46.06 1.96
CA PHE A 144 3.86 -45.49 1.68
C PHE A 144 4.95 -46.13 2.53
N GLY A 145 4.68 -46.40 3.80
CA GLY A 145 5.62 -47.11 4.68
C GLY A 145 5.90 -48.55 4.21
N ASP A 146 4.87 -49.28 3.79
CA ASP A 146 4.99 -50.63 3.23
C ASP A 146 5.77 -50.60 1.91
N TYR A 147 5.49 -49.62 1.04
CA TYR A 147 6.24 -49.41 -0.20
C TYR A 147 7.72 -49.13 0.07
N LEU A 148 8.04 -48.20 0.98
CA LEU A 148 9.43 -47.85 1.32
C LEU A 148 10.19 -49.03 1.93
N ARG A 149 9.54 -49.84 2.77
CA ARG A 149 10.12 -51.12 3.26
C ARG A 149 10.36 -52.10 2.11
N GLY A 150 9.43 -52.20 1.15
CA GLY A 150 9.60 -53.03 -0.04
C GLY A 150 10.74 -52.57 -0.93
N VAL A 151 10.93 -51.25 -1.09
CA VAL A 151 12.08 -50.68 -1.80
C VAL A 151 13.37 -50.99 -1.05
N LEU A 152 13.42 -50.79 0.27
CA LEU A 152 14.58 -51.09 1.10
C LEU A 152 14.98 -52.57 1.01
N ALA A 153 14.01 -53.48 1.06
CA ALA A 153 14.26 -54.92 0.89
C ALA A 153 14.81 -55.28 -0.49
N ARG A 154 14.47 -54.53 -1.53
CA ARG A 154 14.97 -54.75 -2.91
C ARG A 154 16.32 -54.13 -3.17
N THR A 155 16.58 -52.92 -2.65
CA THR A 155 17.84 -52.22 -2.87
C THR A 155 18.94 -52.69 -1.93
N GLY A 156 18.63 -53.05 -0.68
CA GLY A 156 19.60 -53.59 0.28
C GLY A 156 20.77 -52.66 0.65
N GLN A 157 20.76 -51.41 0.16
CA GLN A 157 21.85 -50.44 0.31
C GLN A 157 21.74 -49.58 1.58
N PHE A 158 20.60 -49.61 2.26
CA PHE A 158 20.31 -48.77 3.42
C PHE A 158 19.89 -49.64 4.61
N GLN A 159 20.30 -49.24 5.82
CA GLN A 159 19.98 -49.97 7.05
C GLN A 159 18.50 -49.82 7.41
N ASP A 160 18.00 -48.58 7.44
CA ASP A 160 16.61 -48.28 7.72
C ASP A 160 15.98 -47.27 6.74
N VAL A 161 14.64 -47.21 6.74
CA VAL A 161 13.86 -46.26 5.93
C VAL A 161 14.23 -44.79 6.23
N PRO A 162 14.44 -44.35 7.49
CA PRO A 162 14.89 -42.98 7.77
C PRO A 162 16.26 -42.67 7.16
N ASP A 163 17.21 -43.61 7.18
CA ASP A 163 18.55 -43.42 6.60
C ASP A 163 18.46 -43.24 5.09
N MET A 164 17.64 -44.07 4.43
CA MET A 164 17.35 -43.93 3.00
C MET A 164 16.75 -42.54 2.69
N LEU A 165 15.76 -42.10 3.47
CA LEU A 165 15.14 -40.78 3.29
C LEU A 165 16.12 -39.63 3.56
N ALA A 166 17.00 -39.76 4.54
CA ALA A 166 18.04 -38.78 4.84
C ALA A 166 19.03 -38.66 3.67
N HIS A 167 19.45 -39.77 3.09
CA HIS A 167 20.31 -39.78 1.91
C HIS A 167 19.63 -39.11 0.71
N PHE A 168 18.39 -39.47 0.39
CA PHE A 168 17.64 -38.81 -0.68
C PHE A 168 17.36 -37.33 -0.39
N GLY A 169 17.14 -36.97 0.88
CA GLY A 169 17.03 -35.58 1.31
C GLY A 169 18.31 -34.79 1.05
N ALA A 170 19.46 -35.36 1.38
CA ALA A 170 20.77 -34.77 1.09
C ALA A 170 21.01 -34.64 -0.42
N LEU A 171 20.66 -35.65 -1.23
CA LEU A 171 20.75 -35.59 -2.69
C LEU A 171 19.82 -34.53 -3.29
N ALA A 172 18.59 -34.42 -2.79
CA ALA A 172 17.65 -33.38 -3.22
C ALA A 172 18.17 -31.98 -2.88
N GLY A 173 18.74 -31.80 -1.68
CA GLY A 173 19.41 -30.58 -1.27
C GLY A 173 20.61 -30.24 -2.15
N ALA A 174 21.48 -31.22 -2.42
CA ALA A 174 22.63 -31.05 -3.31
C ALA A 174 22.20 -30.69 -4.75
N ARG A 175 21.15 -31.32 -5.28
CA ARG A 175 20.59 -30.98 -6.59
C ARG A 175 20.07 -29.54 -6.63
N ALA A 176 19.38 -29.10 -5.57
CA ALA A 176 18.90 -27.72 -5.48
C ALA A 176 20.07 -26.72 -5.44
N ALA A 177 21.12 -27.00 -4.68
CA ALA A 177 22.31 -26.16 -4.63
C ALA A 177 23.04 -26.10 -5.99
N LEU A 178 23.18 -27.24 -6.67
CA LEU A 178 23.76 -27.29 -8.01
C LEU A 178 22.92 -26.52 -9.04
N ALA A 179 21.58 -26.60 -8.95
CA ALA A 179 20.69 -25.83 -9.82
C ALA A 179 20.89 -24.32 -9.62
N GLN A 180 20.97 -23.85 -8.37
CA GLN A 180 21.25 -22.44 -8.06
C GLN A 180 22.62 -22.00 -8.58
N GLN A 181 23.64 -22.85 -8.44
CA GLN A 181 24.97 -22.56 -9.00
C GLN A 181 24.95 -22.51 -10.54
N ALA A 182 24.17 -23.38 -11.18
CA ALA A 182 24.01 -23.37 -12.64
C ALA A 182 23.31 -22.09 -13.11
N GLU A 183 22.24 -21.66 -12.44
CA GLU A 183 21.55 -20.40 -12.72
C GLU A 183 22.50 -19.20 -12.55
N ALA A 184 23.22 -19.13 -11.42
CA ALA A 184 24.23 -18.08 -11.20
C ALA A 184 25.34 -18.11 -12.26
N GLY A 185 25.75 -19.30 -12.72
CA GLY A 185 26.69 -19.47 -13.82
C GLY A 185 26.14 -18.93 -15.15
N GLN A 186 24.88 -19.23 -15.47
CA GLN A 186 24.19 -18.71 -16.66
C GLN A 186 24.08 -17.18 -16.63
N GLU A 187 23.76 -16.59 -15.47
CA GLU A 187 23.73 -15.14 -15.32
C GLU A 187 25.11 -14.50 -15.55
N ARG A 188 26.18 -15.09 -15.02
CA ARG A 188 27.56 -14.62 -15.27
C ARG A 188 27.92 -14.71 -16.75
N LEU A 189 27.55 -15.80 -17.42
CA LEU A 189 27.76 -15.93 -18.86
C LEU A 189 26.96 -14.88 -19.63
N ALA A 190 25.68 -14.67 -19.29
CA ALA A 190 24.84 -13.65 -19.92
C ALA A 190 25.42 -12.23 -19.73
N GLN A 191 25.94 -11.91 -18.55
CA GLN A 191 26.65 -10.66 -18.29
C GLN A 191 27.93 -10.55 -19.13
N GLY A 192 28.70 -11.64 -19.25
CA GLY A 192 29.89 -11.70 -20.11
C GLY A 192 29.55 -11.43 -21.59
N TRP A 193 28.51 -12.09 -22.10
CA TRP A 193 28.02 -11.86 -23.46
C TRP A 193 27.52 -10.43 -23.67
N ALA A 194 26.82 -9.86 -22.70
CA ALA A 194 26.38 -8.46 -22.77
C ALA A 194 27.56 -7.49 -22.82
N ARG A 195 28.62 -7.73 -22.02
CA ARG A 195 29.86 -6.94 -22.09
C ARG A 195 30.54 -7.07 -23.45
N LEU A 196 30.66 -8.29 -23.97
CA LEU A 196 31.26 -8.52 -25.28
C LEU A 196 30.51 -7.80 -26.40
N ARG A 197 29.16 -7.83 -26.39
CA ARG A 197 28.35 -7.09 -27.36
C ARG A 197 28.61 -5.60 -27.28
N ARG A 198 28.65 -5.02 -26.07
CA ARG A 198 28.98 -3.60 -25.89
C ARG A 198 30.35 -3.26 -26.48
N TYR A 199 31.37 -4.06 -26.19
CA TYR A 199 32.71 -3.84 -26.77
C TYR A 199 32.71 -3.94 -28.31
N GLN A 200 31.93 -4.86 -28.88
CA GLN A 200 31.80 -4.98 -30.33
C GLN A 200 31.08 -3.75 -30.93
N GLU A 201 30.02 -3.28 -30.31
CA GLU A 201 29.28 -2.08 -30.72
C GLU A 201 30.18 -0.84 -30.64
N GLU A 202 30.90 -0.65 -29.53
CA GLU A 202 31.86 0.43 -29.33
C GLU A 202 32.97 0.39 -30.39
N ALA A 203 33.64 -0.75 -30.57
CA ALA A 203 34.69 -0.91 -31.58
C ALA A 203 34.18 -0.70 -33.01
N SER A 204 32.96 -1.15 -33.32
CA SER A 204 32.35 -0.92 -34.63
C SER A 204 32.05 0.57 -34.86
N SER A 205 31.61 1.27 -33.81
CA SER A 205 31.35 2.71 -33.85
C SER A 205 32.63 3.51 -34.05
N GLU A 206 33.70 3.15 -33.35
CA GLU A 206 35.04 3.75 -33.53
C GLU A 206 35.59 3.47 -34.94
N LEU A 207 35.42 2.26 -35.46
CA LEU A 207 35.82 1.92 -36.82
C LEU A 207 35.05 2.73 -37.87
N LEU A 208 33.74 2.93 -37.68
CA LEU A 208 32.93 3.78 -38.55
C LEU A 208 33.39 5.24 -38.47
N ARG A 209 33.66 5.74 -37.25
CA ARG A 209 34.18 7.10 -37.04
C ARG A 209 35.51 7.31 -37.78
N THR A 210 36.49 6.45 -37.55
CA THR A 210 37.80 6.52 -38.21
C THR A 210 37.69 6.37 -39.74
N LYS A 211 36.84 5.48 -40.24
CA LYS A 211 36.56 5.38 -41.68
C LYS A 211 35.98 6.67 -42.25
N SER A 212 35.06 7.31 -41.53
CA SER A 212 34.47 8.58 -41.93
C SER A 212 35.51 9.71 -41.96
N GLU A 213 36.39 9.77 -40.96
CA GLU A 213 37.51 10.72 -40.90
C GLU A 213 38.48 10.52 -42.07
N VAL A 214 38.83 9.27 -42.38
CA VAL A 214 39.68 8.93 -43.52
C VAL A 214 39.03 9.33 -44.84
N ALA A 215 37.73 9.11 -45.00
CA ALA A 215 36.99 9.52 -46.20
C ALA A 215 36.97 11.05 -46.36
N GLN A 216 36.78 11.79 -45.27
CA GLN A 216 36.84 13.27 -45.27
C GLN A 216 38.23 13.77 -45.66
N LEU A 217 39.30 13.23 -45.04
CA LEU A 217 40.67 13.61 -45.37
C LEU A 217 41.03 13.28 -46.82
N ARG A 218 40.56 12.15 -47.36
CA ARG A 218 40.74 11.82 -48.78
C ARG A 218 40.00 12.80 -49.68
N ALA A 219 38.77 13.19 -49.36
CA ALA A 219 38.03 14.17 -50.12
C ALA A 219 38.75 15.53 -50.15
N HIS A 220 39.29 15.98 -49.01
CA HIS A 220 40.10 17.20 -48.94
C HIS A 220 41.38 17.11 -49.77
N LEU A 221 42.06 15.96 -49.74
CA LEU A 221 43.28 15.74 -50.49
C LEU A 221 43.00 15.73 -52.01
N GLU A 222 41.93 15.07 -52.46
CA GLU A 222 41.52 15.08 -53.87
C GLU A 222 41.09 16.47 -54.34
N ALA A 223 40.39 17.24 -53.48
CA ALA A 223 40.05 18.64 -53.78
C ALA A 223 41.33 19.49 -53.97
N ALA A 224 42.29 19.40 -53.04
CA ALA A 224 43.55 20.12 -53.16
C ALA A 224 44.37 19.68 -54.39
N ARG A 225 44.38 18.38 -54.72
CA ARG A 225 45.01 17.88 -55.97
C ARG A 225 44.34 18.46 -57.20
N HIS A 226 43.02 18.53 -57.21
CA HIS A 226 42.28 19.12 -58.32
C HIS A 226 42.66 20.59 -58.52
N ASP A 227 42.73 21.36 -57.44
CA ASP A 227 43.15 22.77 -57.49
C ASP A 227 44.59 22.94 -58.00
N VAL A 228 45.51 22.08 -57.55
CA VAL A 228 46.91 22.08 -58.03
C VAL A 228 46.98 21.75 -59.52
N LEU A 229 46.28 20.72 -59.99
CA LEU A 229 46.25 20.34 -61.40
C LEU A 229 45.67 21.45 -62.28
N GLN A 230 44.62 22.14 -61.80
CA GLN A 230 44.10 23.33 -62.48
C GLN A 230 45.18 24.41 -62.58
N GLY A 231 45.86 24.73 -61.48
CA GLY A 231 46.96 25.70 -61.44
C GLY A 231 48.10 25.34 -62.40
N GLU A 232 48.53 24.09 -62.41
CA GLU A 232 49.56 23.57 -63.32
C GLU A 232 49.13 23.68 -64.79
N SER A 233 47.87 23.36 -65.10
CA SER A 233 47.36 23.49 -66.47
C SER A 233 47.34 24.95 -66.95
N HIS A 234 46.94 25.88 -66.08
CA HIS A 234 46.97 27.31 -66.36
C HIS A 234 48.41 27.81 -66.55
N TRP A 235 49.34 27.37 -65.70
CA TRP A 235 50.74 27.72 -65.80
C TRP A 235 51.38 27.19 -67.09
N ALA A 236 51.14 25.93 -67.44
CA ALA A 236 51.60 25.32 -68.69
C ALA A 236 51.07 26.08 -69.92
N HIS A 237 49.81 26.53 -69.88
CA HIS A 237 49.24 27.35 -70.94
C HIS A 237 49.97 28.70 -71.07
N ILE A 238 50.19 29.41 -69.95
CA ILE A 238 50.96 30.66 -69.93
C ILE A 238 52.36 30.45 -70.48
N GLN A 239 53.04 29.38 -70.05
CA GLN A 239 54.38 29.06 -70.52
C GLN A 239 54.41 28.76 -72.03
N SER A 240 53.47 27.96 -72.55
CA SER A 240 53.34 27.72 -73.98
C SER A 240 53.11 29.03 -74.74
N MET A 241 52.22 29.90 -74.25
CA MET A 241 51.98 31.21 -74.85
C MET A 241 53.23 32.10 -74.82
N ALA A 242 54.01 32.08 -73.73
CA ALA A 242 55.26 32.79 -73.62
C ALA A 242 56.29 32.27 -74.63
N THR A 243 56.50 30.95 -74.73
CA THR A 243 57.43 30.35 -75.70
C THR A 243 57.06 30.69 -77.15
N GLN A 244 55.76 30.67 -77.49
CA GLN A 244 55.28 31.08 -78.81
C GLN A 244 55.58 32.56 -79.08
N LYS A 245 55.31 33.46 -78.12
CA LYS A 245 55.63 34.88 -78.25
C LYS A 245 57.13 35.13 -78.37
N THR A 246 57.96 34.42 -77.61
CA THR A 246 59.43 34.49 -77.70
C THR A 246 59.92 33.99 -79.06
N LEU A 247 59.34 32.90 -79.58
CA LEU A 247 59.67 32.40 -80.92
C LEU A 247 59.30 33.41 -82.01
N LEU A 248 58.08 33.97 -81.97
CA LEU A 248 57.64 35.01 -82.90
C LEU A 248 58.54 36.23 -82.85
N LEU A 249 58.90 36.69 -81.64
CA LEU A 249 59.85 37.77 -81.46
C LEU A 249 61.20 37.42 -82.10
N GLY A 250 61.75 36.23 -81.86
CA GLY A 250 62.99 35.78 -82.48
C GLY A 250 62.92 35.72 -84.02
N GLN A 251 61.80 35.25 -84.57
CA GLN A 251 61.56 35.23 -86.02
C GLN A 251 61.49 36.65 -86.60
N ILE A 252 60.80 37.58 -85.93
CA ILE A 252 60.75 38.99 -86.31
C ILE A 252 62.17 39.57 -86.27
N LYS A 253 62.90 39.37 -85.17
CA LYS A 253 64.27 39.87 -85.03
C LYS A 253 65.19 39.37 -86.16
N LEU A 254 65.10 38.08 -86.50
CA LEU A 254 65.89 37.49 -87.58
C LEU A 254 65.48 38.02 -88.96
N ALA A 255 64.18 38.17 -89.22
CA ALA A 255 63.70 38.75 -90.48
C ALA A 255 64.15 40.20 -90.65
N VAL A 256 64.09 40.99 -89.57
CA VAL A 256 64.62 42.37 -89.51
C VAL A 256 66.12 42.37 -89.79
N LEU A 257 66.90 41.53 -89.10
CA LEU A 257 68.34 41.45 -89.30
C LEU A 257 68.70 41.07 -90.74
N ASN A 258 67.98 40.10 -91.33
CA ASN A 258 68.19 39.69 -92.73
C ASN A 258 67.89 40.84 -93.70
N LEU A 259 66.80 41.59 -93.48
CA LEU A 259 66.46 42.77 -94.30
C LEU A 259 67.49 43.89 -94.14
N PHE A 260 67.98 44.13 -92.92
CA PHE A 260 69.04 45.09 -92.64
C PHE A 260 70.35 44.73 -93.34
N GLN A 261 70.77 43.45 -93.26
CA GLN A 261 71.94 42.95 -93.98
C GLN A 261 71.79 43.10 -95.50
N LEU A 262 70.60 42.83 -96.03
CA LEU A 262 70.32 43.06 -97.44
C LEU A 262 70.47 44.55 -97.79
N ALA A 263 69.81 45.45 -97.06
CA ALA A 263 69.84 46.89 -97.31
C ALA A 263 71.25 47.48 -97.21
N THR A 264 72.04 47.07 -96.22
CA THR A 264 73.44 47.48 -96.07
C THR A 264 74.35 46.93 -97.16
N ALA A 265 74.10 45.71 -97.66
CA ALA A 265 74.81 45.17 -98.82
C ALA A 265 74.52 45.95 -100.11
N TRP A 266 73.29 46.43 -100.32
CA TRP A 266 72.93 47.29 -101.48
C TRP A 266 73.59 48.67 -101.42
N LEU A 267 73.75 49.23 -100.22
CA LEU A 267 74.28 50.58 -100.04
C LEU A 267 75.82 50.64 -99.98
N ASN A 268 76.54 49.51 -99.90
CA ASN A 268 78.01 49.44 -99.78
C ASN A 268 78.61 50.29 -98.64
N VAL A 269 77.83 50.61 -97.60
CA VAL A 269 78.26 51.38 -96.43
C VAL A 269 78.22 50.50 -95.19
N PRO A 270 79.31 50.40 -94.40
CA PRO A 270 79.27 49.73 -93.10
C PRO A 270 78.46 50.59 -92.12
N MET A 271 77.17 50.29 -91.97
CA MET A 271 76.33 50.86 -90.91
C MET A 271 76.64 50.16 -89.59
N ASN A 272 77.19 50.90 -88.62
CA ASN A 272 77.64 50.36 -87.33
C ASN A 272 76.46 50.24 -86.34
N VAL A 273 75.52 49.32 -86.63
CA VAL A 273 74.37 49.03 -85.76
C VAL A 273 74.61 47.72 -85.00
N ALA A 274 74.29 47.70 -83.70
CA ALA A 274 74.48 46.51 -82.86
C ALA A 274 73.56 45.36 -83.31
N LEU A 275 74.07 44.14 -83.25
CA LEU A 275 73.37 42.94 -83.74
C LEU A 275 72.06 42.63 -82.97
N GLU A 276 71.97 43.06 -81.71
CA GLU A 276 70.83 42.82 -80.81
C GLU A 276 69.77 43.93 -80.84
N ASP A 277 70.07 45.09 -81.43
CA ASP A 277 69.18 46.27 -81.45
C ASP A 277 68.29 46.28 -82.70
N THR A 278 67.14 45.62 -82.57
CA THR A 278 66.20 45.45 -83.69
C THR A 278 65.43 46.70 -84.07
N GLU A 279 65.30 47.67 -83.16
CA GLU A 279 64.62 48.94 -83.47
C GLU A 279 65.51 49.78 -84.39
N ALA A 280 66.80 49.92 -84.05
CA ALA A 280 67.76 50.63 -84.91
C ALA A 280 67.97 49.95 -86.28
N GLN A 281 67.90 48.61 -86.35
CA GLN A 281 67.94 47.86 -87.61
C GLN A 281 66.70 48.11 -88.49
N LEU A 282 65.51 48.21 -87.88
CA LEU A 282 64.29 48.57 -88.60
C LEU A 282 64.34 50.01 -89.12
N ASP A 283 64.81 50.96 -88.31
CA ASP A 283 64.91 52.37 -88.69
C ASP A 283 65.83 52.57 -89.91
N THR A 284 66.94 51.84 -89.96
CA THR A 284 67.86 51.86 -91.10
C THR A 284 67.23 51.21 -92.34
N VAL A 285 66.57 50.05 -92.21
CA VAL A 285 65.81 49.45 -93.34
C VAL A 285 64.73 50.40 -93.85
N LEU A 286 64.02 51.09 -92.96
CA LEU A 286 63.01 52.07 -93.30
C LEU A 286 63.60 53.25 -94.07
N LEU A 287 64.73 53.79 -93.61
CA LEU A 287 65.44 54.86 -94.31
C LEU A 287 65.83 54.42 -95.73
N CYS A 288 66.38 53.22 -95.88
CA CYS A 288 66.74 52.66 -97.19
C CYS A 288 65.53 52.50 -98.11
N MET A 289 64.39 52.03 -97.58
CA MET A 289 63.15 51.90 -98.34
C MET A 289 62.59 53.27 -98.76
N GLN A 290 62.69 54.28 -97.90
CA GLN A 290 62.27 55.65 -98.19
C GLN A 290 63.17 56.30 -99.24
N ASP A 291 64.48 56.08 -99.17
CA ASP A 291 65.44 56.55 -100.17
C ASP A 291 65.19 55.89 -101.52
N LEU A 292 64.97 54.58 -101.56
CA LEU A 292 64.57 53.86 -102.79
C LEU A 292 63.23 54.36 -103.34
N ALA A 293 62.25 54.63 -102.48
CA ALA A 293 60.96 55.19 -102.89
C ALA A 293 61.11 56.61 -103.44
N ALA A 294 61.98 57.44 -102.84
CA ALA A 294 62.30 58.78 -103.33
C ALA A 294 63.01 58.73 -104.69
N ILE A 295 63.99 57.84 -104.87
CA ILE A 295 64.67 57.60 -106.15
C ILE A 295 63.67 57.13 -107.22
N CYS A 296 62.79 56.18 -106.89
CA CYS A 296 61.74 55.73 -107.80
C CYS A 296 60.73 56.84 -108.13
N ALA A 297 60.41 57.71 -107.17
CA ALA A 297 59.53 58.87 -107.38
C ALA A 297 60.20 59.97 -108.24
N GLU A 298 61.52 60.09 -108.21
CA GLU A 298 62.28 60.97 -109.11
C GLU A 298 62.46 60.38 -110.53
N LEU A 299 62.54 59.06 -110.66
CA LEU A 299 62.69 58.35 -111.94
C LEU A 299 61.36 58.06 -112.66
N CYS A 300 60.20 58.23 -112.02
CA CYS A 300 58.87 58.06 -112.62
C CYS A 300 58.11 59.40 -112.74
N PRO A 301 57.74 59.86 -113.96
CA PRO A 301 56.93 61.07 -114.16
C PRO A 301 55.46 60.84 -113.76
N ARG A 302 54.83 61.89 -113.20
CA ARG A 302 53.38 61.99 -112.93
C ARG A 302 52.54 61.45 -114.10
N GLN A 303 51.58 60.55 -113.82
CA GLN A 303 50.21 60.59 -114.36
C GLN A 303 49.24 59.69 -113.54
N PRO A 304 47.92 59.97 -113.57
CA PRO A 304 47.02 59.86 -112.44
C PRO A 304 46.15 58.59 -112.42
N GLY A 305 45.65 58.24 -111.23
CA GLY A 305 44.42 57.47 -111.06
C GLY A 305 44.62 56.00 -110.73
N LEU A 306 44.50 55.66 -109.45
CA LEU A 306 43.40 54.85 -108.91
C LEU A 306 43.62 54.66 -107.40
N SER A 307 42.59 55.02 -106.67
CA SER A 307 42.45 54.97 -105.23
C SER A 307 42.69 53.56 -104.67
N PRO A 308 43.01 53.46 -103.37
CA PRO A 308 43.58 52.26 -102.76
C PRO A 308 42.53 51.17 -102.63
N ARG A 309 42.86 49.94 -103.07
CA ARG A 309 42.07 48.77 -102.72
C ARG A 309 42.39 48.39 -101.26
N ARG A 310 41.61 48.99 -100.35
CA ARG A 310 41.27 48.37 -99.07
C ARG A 310 40.76 46.96 -99.31
N LEU A 311 41.04 46.07 -98.36
CA LEU A 311 40.09 45.21 -97.61
C LEU A 311 40.82 43.92 -97.15
N PRO A 312 40.34 43.20 -96.11
CA PRO A 312 39.44 43.61 -95.03
C PRO A 312 39.98 43.27 -93.63
N ASP A 313 39.27 43.87 -92.68
CA ASP A 313 39.37 43.72 -91.24
C ASP A 313 39.16 42.29 -90.72
N ALA A 314 39.64 42.13 -89.50
CA ALA A 314 39.34 41.06 -88.56
C ALA A 314 37.89 40.54 -88.62
N THR A 315 37.76 39.21 -88.70
CA THR A 315 36.59 38.49 -88.17
C THR A 315 37.07 37.86 -86.86
N SER A 316 36.90 38.51 -85.71
CA SER A 316 35.67 38.51 -84.91
C SER A 316 35.08 37.11 -84.73
N MET A 317 35.51 36.49 -83.63
CA MET A 317 34.66 35.88 -82.60
C MET A 317 33.24 35.47 -83.05
N ARG A 318 32.98 34.16 -83.03
CA ARG A 318 31.66 33.64 -82.63
C ARG A 318 31.82 32.64 -81.50
N PRO A 319 31.24 32.91 -80.32
CA PRO A 319 31.09 31.92 -79.27
C PRO A 319 29.90 31.01 -79.60
N LEU A 320 30.14 29.70 -79.67
CA LEU A 320 29.08 28.71 -79.62
C LEU A 320 28.67 28.53 -78.16
N HIS A 321 27.64 29.27 -77.76
CA HIS A 321 26.73 28.82 -76.71
C HIS A 321 25.97 27.59 -77.22
N HIS A 322 26.09 26.46 -76.51
CA HIS A 322 25.07 25.43 -76.28
C HIS A 322 25.74 24.34 -75.43
N GLY A 323 25.21 23.87 -74.31
CA GLY A 323 23.96 24.16 -73.65
C GLY A 323 24.04 23.57 -72.25
N GLY A 324 23.42 24.26 -71.29
CA GLY A 324 23.15 23.69 -69.98
C GLY A 324 22.15 22.54 -70.12
N ALA A 325 22.56 21.36 -69.71
CA ALA A 325 21.69 20.28 -69.27
C ALA A 325 22.05 20.06 -67.79
N ARG A 326 21.33 20.72 -66.87
CA ARG A 326 20.12 20.20 -66.22
C ARG A 326 20.41 18.92 -65.44
N VAL A 327 20.71 19.14 -64.17
CA VAL A 327 20.62 18.21 -63.04
C VAL A 327 19.34 17.37 -63.14
N PRO A 328 19.41 16.05 -62.90
CA PRO A 328 18.32 15.32 -62.29
C PRO A 328 18.64 15.03 -60.81
N PRO A 329 17.62 15.00 -59.94
CA PRO A 329 17.78 14.67 -58.54
C PRO A 329 17.70 13.15 -58.34
N SER A 330 18.60 12.62 -57.52
CA SER A 330 18.49 11.31 -56.87
C SER A 330 19.12 11.48 -55.49
N GLN A 331 18.36 11.61 -54.40
CA GLN A 331 17.81 10.49 -53.64
C GLN A 331 18.85 9.39 -53.41
N GLU A 332 19.66 9.57 -52.37
CA GLU A 332 19.79 8.68 -51.20
C GLU A 332 20.53 9.41 -50.06
#